data_AF-A0A820FZ52-F1
#
_entry.id   AF-A0A820FZ52-F1
#
_cell.length_a   1.000
_cell.length_b   1.000
_cell.length_c   1.000
_cell.angle_alpha   90.00
_cell.angle_beta   90.00
_cell.angle_gamma   90.00
#
_symmetry.space_group_name_H-M   'P 1'
#
loop_
_entity.id
_entity.type
_entity.pdbx_description
1 polymer ?
#
loop_
_entity_poly.entity_id
_entity_poly.type
_entity_poly.pdbx_seq_one_letter_code
_entity_poly.pdbx_strand_id
1 'polypeptide(L)'
;IRYLRRFDNLRTVCLRGNPFASKPDYYTFTIAHLPQIHFLDYKLIDEAPREEALKKYEIQIQQLITTEDQDREKDKKADDKKKQHQLHKEAFVENMDQNQLFTAMFKDDSEGQKLLLVPGADELVAQIEEKFVAIVHTMFEFGLKEKETRDKEIDDFWICVNEAKDENTRRAAVIVDEFKEYRTQLF
;
A
#
# COMPACT_ATOMS: atom_id res chain seq x y z
N ILE A 1 -23.27 6.42 -10.76
CA ILE A 1 -23.10 7.41 -9.68
C ILE A 1 -22.33 6.86 -8.49
N ARG A 2 -22.68 5.70 -7.91
CA ARG A 2 -21.95 5.11 -6.77
C ARG A 2 -20.43 5.05 -6.96
N TYR A 3 -19.95 4.67 -8.15
CA TYR A 3 -18.52 4.68 -8.48
C TYR A 3 -17.82 6.04 -8.25
N LEU A 4 -18.53 7.16 -8.49
CA LEU A 4 -17.97 8.50 -8.33
C LEU A 4 -17.69 8.86 -6.87
N ARG A 5 -18.26 8.11 -5.91
CA ARG A 5 -18.02 8.34 -4.48
C ARG A 5 -16.58 8.07 -4.05
N ARG A 6 -15.85 7.24 -4.80
CA ARG A 6 -14.43 6.93 -4.53
C ARG A 6 -13.51 8.13 -4.72
N PHE A 7 -13.98 9.17 -5.40
CA PHE A 7 -13.21 10.39 -5.61
C PHE A 7 -13.50 11.39 -4.49
N ASP A 8 -12.68 11.36 -3.43
CA ASP A 8 -12.83 12.24 -2.26
C ASP A 8 -12.73 13.74 -2.61
N ASN A 9 -12.03 14.05 -3.70
CA ASN A 9 -11.81 15.42 -4.20
C ASN A 9 -12.76 15.82 -5.35
N LEU A 10 -13.77 15.01 -5.66
CA LEU A 10 -14.74 15.36 -6.69
C LEU A 10 -15.66 16.48 -6.19
N ARG A 11 -15.58 17.66 -6.81
CA ARG A 11 -16.38 18.85 -6.43
C ARG A 11 -17.44 19.23 -7.46
N THR A 12 -17.24 18.90 -8.73
CA THR A 12 -18.16 19.26 -9.81
C THR A 12 -18.43 18.04 -10.67
N VAL A 13 -19.69 17.80 -10.99
CA VAL A 13 -20.12 16.69 -11.85
C VAL A 13 -21.14 17.21 -12.86
N CYS A 14 -20.99 16.82 -14.13
CA CYS A 14 -21.97 17.03 -15.18
C CYS A 14 -22.44 15.68 -15.69
N LEU A 15 -23.74 15.38 -15.52
CA LEU A 15 -24.39 14.17 -16.03
C LEU A 15 -25.43 14.48 -17.10
N ARG A 16 -25.58 15.75 -17.50
CA ARG A 16 -26.45 16.16 -18.62
C ARG A 16 -26.18 15.33 -19.87
N GLY A 17 -27.26 14.91 -20.54
CA GLY A 17 -27.19 14.07 -21.74
C GLY A 17 -27.10 12.56 -21.47
N ASN A 18 -26.98 12.13 -20.22
CA ASN A 18 -27.08 10.72 -19.87
C ASN A 18 -28.54 10.30 -19.65
N PRO A 19 -28.95 9.06 -19.99
CA PRO A 19 -30.30 8.55 -19.72
C PRO A 19 -30.71 8.63 -18.24
N PHE A 20 -29.72 8.59 -17.34
CA PHE A 20 -29.93 8.78 -15.90
C PHE A 20 -30.43 10.19 -15.54
N ALA A 21 -30.02 11.22 -16.28
CA ALA A 21 -30.43 12.61 -16.07
C ALA A 21 -31.90 12.87 -16.45
N SER A 22 -32.54 11.95 -17.18
CA SER A 22 -33.96 12.03 -17.54
C SER A 22 -34.89 11.50 -16.43
N LYS A 23 -34.36 10.95 -15.34
CA LYS A 23 -35.18 10.41 -14.25
C LYS A 23 -35.74 11.53 -13.37
N PRO A 24 -36.98 11.43 -12.86
CA PRO A 24 -37.59 12.47 -12.02
C PRO A 24 -36.80 12.76 -10.74
N ASP A 25 -36.29 11.71 -10.09
CA ASP A 25 -35.50 11.83 -8.86
C ASP A 25 -34.00 12.06 -9.10
N TYR A 26 -33.58 12.34 -10.35
CA TYR A 26 -32.17 12.50 -10.73
C TYR A 26 -31.41 13.43 -9.78
N TYR A 27 -31.94 14.63 -9.57
CA TYR A 27 -31.28 15.68 -8.82
C TYR A 27 -31.13 15.28 -7.35
N THR A 28 -32.24 14.96 -6.69
CA THR A 28 -32.30 14.55 -5.27
C THR A 28 -31.45 13.29 -5.02
N PHE A 29 -31.52 12.30 -5.91
CA PHE A 29 -30.71 11.09 -5.78
C PHE A 29 -29.21 11.39 -5.88
N THR A 30 -28.81 12.24 -6.82
CA THR A 30 -27.39 12.55 -7.05
C THR A 30 -26.78 13.33 -5.90
N ILE A 31 -27.47 14.35 -5.38
CA ILE A 31 -26.97 15.16 -4.25
C ILE A 31 -26.93 14.36 -2.93
N ALA A 32 -27.85 13.42 -2.75
CA ALA A 32 -27.85 12.51 -1.60
C ALA A 32 -26.69 11.50 -1.65
N HIS A 33 -26.44 10.92 -2.84
CA HIS A 33 -25.44 9.87 -3.01
C HIS A 33 -24.03 10.42 -3.30
N LEU A 34 -23.85 11.71 -3.53
CA LEU A 34 -22.55 12.34 -3.70
C LEU A 34 -22.43 13.54 -2.74
N PRO A 35 -22.11 13.32 -1.45
CA PRO A 35 -22.01 14.42 -0.49
C PRO A 35 -20.85 15.39 -0.79
N GLN A 36 -19.82 14.95 -1.52
CA GLN A 36 -18.61 15.74 -1.77
C GLN A 36 -18.76 16.79 -2.90
N ILE A 37 -19.83 16.74 -3.70
CA ILE A 37 -20.02 17.65 -4.83
C ILE A 37 -20.69 18.96 -4.40
N HIS A 38 -20.18 20.07 -4.93
CA HIS A 38 -20.75 21.41 -4.77
C HIS A 38 -21.55 21.84 -6.00
N PHE A 39 -21.18 21.34 -7.18
CA PHE A 39 -21.83 21.68 -8.45
C PHE A 39 -22.35 20.45 -9.17
N LEU A 40 -23.62 20.48 -9.58
CA LEU A 40 -24.26 19.48 -10.43
C LEU A 40 -24.78 20.15 -11.69
N ASP A 41 -24.33 19.69 -12.86
CA ASP A 41 -24.73 20.23 -14.18
C ASP A 41 -24.60 21.77 -14.27
N TYR A 42 -23.45 22.28 -13.81
CA TYR A 42 -23.13 23.71 -13.74
C TYR A 42 -24.00 24.55 -12.79
N LYS A 43 -24.82 23.91 -11.95
CA LYS A 43 -25.60 24.58 -10.90
C LYS A 43 -25.00 24.30 -9.53
N LEU A 44 -24.95 25.34 -8.69
CA LEU A 44 -24.58 25.19 -7.28
C LEU A 44 -25.68 24.40 -6.56
N ILE A 45 -25.28 23.50 -5.67
CA ILE A 45 -26.19 22.74 -4.82
C ILE A 45 -26.39 23.50 -3.52
N ASP A 46 -27.64 23.91 -3.26
CA ASP A 46 -28.03 24.53 -2.01
C ASP A 46 -28.08 23.51 -0.85
N GLU A 47 -27.89 23.97 0.39
CA GLU A 47 -27.88 23.11 1.57
C GLU A 47 -29.27 22.54 1.92
N ALA A 48 -30.33 23.35 1.79
CA ALA A 48 -31.70 22.93 2.09
C ALA A 48 -32.16 21.68 1.30
N PRO A 49 -32.09 21.64 -0.05
CA PRO A 49 -32.46 20.45 -0.82
C PRO A 49 -31.51 19.28 -0.57
N ARG A 50 -30.25 19.55 -0.16
CA ARG A 50 -29.31 18.49 0.21
C ARG A 50 -29.75 17.78 1.48
N GLU A 51 -30.14 18.51 2.52
CA GLU A 51 -30.63 17.90 3.76
C GLU A 51 -31.90 17.06 3.54
N GLU A 52 -32.84 17.56 2.73
CA GLU A 52 -34.06 16.82 2.38
C GLU A 52 -33.73 15.53 1.63
N ALA A 53 -32.79 15.60 0.68
CA ALA A 53 -32.34 14.45 -0.08
C ALA A 53 -31.63 13.41 0.79
N LEU A 54 -30.80 13.85 1.75
CA LEU A 54 -30.14 12.97 2.72
C LEU A 54 -31.16 12.25 3.59
N LYS A 55 -32.19 12.96 4.10
CA LYS A 55 -33.28 12.35 4.87
C LYS A 55 -34.07 11.34 4.04
N LYS A 56 -34.38 11.65 2.77
CA LYS A 56 -35.12 10.75 1.87
C LYS A 56 -34.39 9.43 1.62
N TYR A 57 -33.06 9.44 1.58
CA TYR A 57 -32.24 8.26 1.27
C TYR A 57 -31.38 7.78 2.45
N GLU A 58 -31.68 8.20 3.68
CA GLU A 58 -30.85 8.00 4.88
C GLU A 58 -30.41 6.54 5.05
N ILE A 59 -31.36 5.60 5.03
CA ILE A 59 -31.09 4.17 5.21
C ILE A 59 -30.16 3.64 4.10
N GLN A 60 -30.40 4.05 2.85
CA GLN A 60 -29.59 3.60 1.71
C GLN A 60 -28.17 4.17 1.77
N ILE A 61 -28.02 5.43 2.19
CA ILE A 61 -26.73 6.07 2.38
C ILE A 61 -25.97 5.40 3.52
N GLN A 62 -26.62 5.15 4.65
CA GLN A 62 -25.97 4.54 5.80
C GLN A 62 -25.44 3.14 5.47
N GLN A 63 -26.25 2.30 4.82
CA GLN A 63 -25.81 0.98 4.34
C GLN A 63 -24.63 1.09 3.38
N LEU A 64 -24.67 2.09 2.50
CA LEU A 64 -23.62 2.32 1.52
C LEU A 64 -22.32 2.78 2.18
N ILE A 65 -22.37 3.71 3.14
CA ILE A 65 -21.20 4.14 3.93
C ILE A 65 -20.58 2.95 4.66
N THR A 66 -21.40 2.14 5.35
CA THR A 66 -20.90 0.95 6.05
C THR A 66 -20.22 -0.03 5.10
N THR A 67 -20.75 -0.22 3.90
CA THR A 67 -20.12 -1.07 2.88
C THR A 67 -18.81 -0.47 2.38
N GLU A 68 -18.79 0.84 2.09
CA GLU A 68 -17.61 1.58 1.64
C GLU A 68 -16.47 1.53 2.68
N ASP A 69 -16.79 1.67 3.97
CA ASP A 69 -15.82 1.60 5.06
C ASP A 69 -15.23 0.18 5.20
N GLN A 70 -16.08 -0.85 5.09
CA GLN A 70 -15.63 -2.24 5.12
C GLN A 70 -14.69 -2.56 3.95
N ASP A 71 -15.02 -2.08 2.75
CA ASP A 71 -14.18 -2.29 1.57
C ASP A 71 -12.86 -1.52 1.69
N ARG A 72 -12.90 -0.27 2.19
CA ARG A 72 -11.69 0.53 2.46
C ARG A 72 -10.77 -0.15 3.48
N GLU A 73 -11.32 -0.70 4.56
CA GLU A 73 -10.56 -1.44 5.56
C GLU A 73 -9.96 -2.73 4.99
N LYS A 74 -10.69 -3.45 4.13
CA LYS A 74 -10.14 -4.63 3.43
C LYS A 74 -9.01 -4.26 2.48
N ASP A 75 -9.19 -3.22 1.67
CA ASP A 75 -8.17 -2.74 0.74
C ASP A 75 -6.91 -2.28 1.49
N LYS A 76 -7.08 -1.55 2.60
CA LYS A 76 -5.97 -1.12 3.47
C LYS A 76 -5.23 -2.32 4.07
N LYS A 77 -5.95 -3.30 4.64
CA LYS A 77 -5.35 -4.52 5.17
C LYS A 77 -4.61 -5.33 4.09
N ALA A 78 -5.15 -5.38 2.87
CA ALA A 78 -4.51 -6.06 1.76
C ALA A 78 -3.23 -5.33 1.32
N ASP A 79 -3.24 -3.99 1.27
CA ASP A 79 -2.07 -3.18 0.97
C ASP A 79 -0.99 -3.30 2.05
N ASP A 80 -1.37 -3.21 3.32
CA ASP A 80 -0.47 -3.40 4.46
C ASP A 80 0.15 -4.80 4.42
N LYS A 81 -0.64 -5.85 4.15
CA LYS A 81 -0.13 -7.22 4.00
C LYS A 81 0.84 -7.35 2.83
N LYS A 82 0.58 -6.68 1.69
CA LYS A 82 1.51 -6.67 0.55
C LYS A 82 2.82 -5.97 0.88
N LYS A 83 2.77 -4.83 1.57
CA LYS A 83 3.97 -4.10 2.02
C LYS A 83 4.79 -4.92 3.00
N GLN A 84 4.15 -5.55 3.98
CA GLN A 84 4.82 -6.46 4.92
C GLN A 84 5.47 -7.63 4.18
N HIS A 85 4.74 -8.27 3.26
CA HIS A 85 5.31 -9.36 2.46
C HIS A 85 6.51 -8.92 1.61
N GLN A 86 6.43 -7.74 0.98
CA GLN A 86 7.54 -7.18 0.20
C GLN A 86 8.76 -6.88 1.09
N LEU A 87 8.54 -6.34 2.28
CA LEU A 87 9.60 -6.12 3.28
C LEU A 87 10.28 -7.43 3.67
N HIS A 88 9.49 -8.47 4.00
CA HIS A 88 10.03 -9.78 4.37
C HIS A 88 10.81 -10.42 3.22
N LYS A 89 10.35 -10.22 1.99
CA LYS A 89 11.04 -10.64 0.76
C LYS A 89 12.38 -9.95 0.56
N GLU A 90 12.43 -8.64 0.73
CA GLU A 90 13.68 -7.89 0.67
C GLU A 90 14.65 -8.31 1.77
N ALA A 91 14.14 -8.68 2.94
CA ALA A 91 14.93 -9.24 4.05
C ALA A 91 15.25 -10.74 3.92
N PHE A 92 14.81 -11.41 2.85
CA PHE A 92 14.99 -12.85 2.61
C PHE A 92 14.41 -13.76 3.71
N VAL A 93 13.36 -13.32 4.40
CA VAL A 93 12.72 -14.04 5.52
C VAL A 93 11.23 -14.27 5.26
N GLU A 94 10.88 -14.60 4.02
CA GLU A 94 9.52 -14.87 3.59
C GLU A 94 8.92 -16.05 4.34
N ASN A 95 7.71 -15.88 4.87
CA ASN A 95 6.95 -16.92 5.59
C ASN A 95 7.63 -17.45 6.87
N MET A 96 8.55 -16.68 7.45
CA MET A 96 9.26 -16.99 8.70
C MET A 96 8.72 -16.21 9.91
N ASP A 97 7.66 -15.41 9.72
CA ASP A 97 7.04 -14.59 10.79
C ASP A 97 6.18 -15.42 11.74
N GLN A 98 5.70 -16.58 11.31
CA GLN A 98 4.78 -17.44 12.05
C GLN A 98 5.09 -18.93 11.79
N ASN A 99 4.09 -19.81 11.84
CA ASN A 99 4.21 -21.25 11.62
C ASN A 99 4.13 -21.69 10.15
N GLN A 100 4.18 -20.76 9.20
CA GLN A 100 3.99 -21.05 7.78
C GLN A 100 5.10 -21.97 7.25
N LEU A 101 6.35 -21.71 7.61
CA LEU A 101 7.49 -22.57 7.26
C LEU A 101 7.33 -23.98 7.86
N PHE A 102 6.94 -24.08 9.13
CA PHE A 102 6.69 -25.37 9.77
C PHE A 102 5.60 -26.15 9.05
N THR A 103 4.46 -25.50 8.79
CA THR A 103 3.33 -26.10 8.07
C THR A 103 3.73 -26.57 6.68
N ALA A 104 4.51 -25.76 5.95
CA ALA A 104 4.98 -26.11 4.62
C ALA A 104 5.90 -27.35 4.64
N MET A 105 6.82 -27.42 5.61
CA MET A 105 7.70 -28.57 5.78
C MET A 105 6.96 -29.83 6.23
N PHE A 106 6.01 -29.68 7.16
CA PHE A 106 5.31 -30.81 7.78
C PHE A 106 4.19 -31.38 6.90
N LYS A 107 3.60 -30.55 6.02
CA LYS A 107 2.55 -30.97 5.09
C LYS A 107 3.04 -32.02 4.10
N ASP A 108 4.27 -31.86 3.61
CA ASP A 108 4.86 -32.76 2.62
C ASP A 108 5.66 -33.91 3.26
N ASP A 109 5.76 -33.95 4.60
CA ASP A 109 6.41 -35.01 5.36
C ASP A 109 5.48 -36.20 5.59
N SER A 110 5.54 -37.19 4.70
CA SER A 110 4.73 -38.41 4.80
C SER A 110 4.99 -39.22 6.08
N GLU A 111 6.19 -39.16 6.66
CA GLU A 111 6.50 -39.89 7.88
C GLU A 111 5.98 -39.15 9.11
N GLY A 112 6.10 -37.81 9.15
CA GLY A 112 5.48 -36.95 10.16
C GLY A 112 3.96 -37.13 10.22
N GLN A 113 3.29 -37.24 9.06
CA GLN A 113 1.85 -37.52 9.01
C GLN A 113 1.50 -38.90 9.57
N LYS A 114 2.32 -39.94 9.33
CA LYS A 114 2.12 -41.27 9.93
C LYS A 114 2.35 -41.25 11.44
N LEU A 115 3.29 -40.44 11.91
CA LEU A 115 3.61 -40.30 13.33
C LEU A 115 2.42 -39.74 14.12
N LEU A 116 1.63 -38.85 13.53
CA LEU A 116 0.38 -38.33 14.13
C LEU A 116 -0.70 -39.40 14.35
N LEU A 117 -0.59 -40.57 13.73
CA LEU A 117 -1.52 -41.70 13.97
C LEU A 117 -1.26 -42.40 15.31
N VAL A 118 -0.11 -42.14 15.93
CA VAL A 118 0.26 -42.70 17.24
C VAL A 118 -0.40 -41.86 18.34
N PRO A 119 -1.15 -42.46 19.28
CA PRO A 119 -1.78 -41.73 20.38
C PRO A 119 -0.76 -40.94 21.21
N GLY A 120 -1.00 -39.64 21.42
CA GLY A 120 -0.14 -38.73 22.18
C GLY A 120 1.02 -38.12 21.38
N ALA A 121 1.18 -38.48 20.09
CA ALA A 121 2.18 -37.86 19.24
C ALA A 121 1.82 -36.42 18.83
N ASP A 122 0.54 -36.07 18.85
CA ASP A 122 0.02 -34.73 18.61
C ASP A 122 0.55 -33.70 19.61
N GLU A 123 0.60 -34.05 20.91
CA GLU A 123 1.19 -33.19 21.95
C GLU A 123 2.69 -32.95 21.71
N LEU A 124 3.42 -33.96 21.25
CA LEU A 124 4.84 -33.85 20.93
C LEU A 124 5.08 -32.98 19.69
N VAL A 125 4.26 -33.15 18.65
CA VAL A 125 4.34 -32.33 17.43
C VAL A 125 4.03 -30.86 17.74
N ALA A 126 3.04 -30.58 18.59
CA ALA A 126 2.74 -29.22 19.04
C ALA A 126 3.92 -28.57 19.79
N GLN A 127 4.61 -29.32 20.66
CA GLN A 127 5.82 -28.83 21.34
C GLN A 127 6.99 -28.58 20.37
N ILE A 128 7.12 -29.39 19.32
CA ILE A 128 8.12 -29.20 18.27
C ILE A 128 7.78 -27.95 17.46
N GLU A 129 6.52 -27.78 17.06
CA GLU A 129 6.05 -26.58 16.34
C GLU A 129 6.36 -25.32 17.13
N GLU A 130 6.03 -25.27 18.44
CA GLU A 130 6.30 -24.12 19.30
C GLU A 130 7.79 -23.76 19.33
N LYS A 131 8.66 -24.76 19.56
CA LYS A 131 10.11 -24.54 19.59
C LYS A 131 10.68 -24.16 18.23
N PHE A 132 10.18 -24.77 17.16
CA PHE A 132 10.60 -24.50 15.80
C PHE A 132 10.24 -23.05 15.42
N VAL A 133 9.00 -22.64 15.66
CA VAL A 133 8.52 -21.27 15.40
C VAL A 133 9.34 -20.27 16.20
N ALA A 134 9.65 -20.54 17.47
CA ALA A 134 10.50 -19.67 18.27
C ALA A 134 11.90 -19.48 17.65
N ILE A 135 12.54 -20.55 17.18
CA ILE A 135 13.86 -20.46 16.52
C ILE A 135 13.75 -19.71 15.19
N VAL A 136 12.77 -20.04 14.35
CA VAL A 136 12.56 -19.39 13.05
C VAL A 136 12.28 -17.90 13.23
N HIS A 137 11.54 -17.51 14.27
CA HIS A 137 11.30 -16.11 14.59
C HIS A 137 12.59 -15.35 14.92
N THR A 138 13.57 -15.98 15.59
CA THR A 138 14.87 -15.32 15.81
C THR A 138 15.64 -15.10 14.51
N MET A 139 15.56 -16.03 13.55
CA MET A 139 16.12 -15.85 12.21
C MET A 139 15.39 -14.76 11.42
N PHE A 140 14.07 -14.67 11.58
CA PHE A 140 13.23 -13.63 10.98
C PHE A 140 13.65 -12.23 11.45
N GLU A 141 13.75 -12.02 12.78
CA GLU A 141 14.21 -10.76 13.35
C GLU A 141 15.64 -10.41 12.91
N PHE A 142 16.53 -11.42 12.88
CA PHE A 142 17.89 -11.24 12.39
C PHE A 142 17.91 -10.78 10.93
N GLY A 143 17.13 -11.40 10.04
CA GLY A 143 17.06 -11.03 8.63
C GLY A 143 16.55 -9.61 8.42
N LEU A 144 15.56 -9.15 9.20
CA LEU A 144 15.10 -7.76 9.16
C LEU A 144 16.21 -6.78 9.56
N LYS A 145 16.96 -7.08 10.62
CA LYS A 145 18.07 -6.26 11.06
C LYS A 145 19.21 -6.20 10.02
N GLU A 146 19.57 -7.33 9.43
CA GLU A 146 20.59 -7.37 8.38
C GLU A 146 20.16 -6.61 7.13
N LYS A 147 18.86 -6.59 6.81
CA LYS A 147 18.31 -5.75 5.74
C LYS A 147 18.51 -4.27 6.02
N GLU A 148 18.24 -3.80 7.25
CA GLU A 148 18.49 -2.42 7.65
C GLU A 148 19.98 -2.05 7.54
N THR A 149 20.88 -2.93 8.01
CA THR A 149 22.32 -2.75 7.86
C THR A 149 22.73 -2.63 6.40
N ARG A 150 22.26 -3.54 5.55
CA ARG A 150 22.56 -3.55 4.11
C ARG A 150 22.04 -2.30 3.41
N ASP A 151 20.83 -1.85 3.71
CA ASP A 151 20.28 -0.63 3.12
C ASP A 151 21.15 0.58 3.46
N LYS A 152 21.59 0.68 4.72
CA LYS A 152 22.52 1.74 5.15
C LYS A 152 23.85 1.67 4.41
N GLU A 153 24.43 0.49 4.25
CA GLU A 153 25.68 0.32 3.51
C GLU A 153 25.53 0.73 2.03
N ILE A 154 24.38 0.42 1.41
CA ILE A 154 24.06 0.82 0.04
C ILE A 154 23.93 2.34 -0.05
N ASP A 155 23.23 2.97 0.89
CA ASP A 155 23.07 4.42 0.94
C ASP A 155 24.42 5.13 1.11
N ASP A 156 25.24 4.68 2.07
CA ASP A 156 26.59 5.20 2.30
C ASP A 156 27.46 5.05 1.05
N PHE A 157 27.39 3.90 0.37
CA PHE A 157 28.09 3.69 -0.90
C PHE A 157 27.68 4.70 -1.96
N TRP A 158 26.37 4.94 -2.15
CA TRP A 158 25.88 5.88 -3.15
C TRP A 158 26.22 7.33 -2.82
N ILE A 159 26.21 7.70 -1.54
CA ILE A 159 26.68 9.02 -1.08
C ILE A 159 28.13 9.21 -1.52
N CYS A 160 29.04 8.28 -1.16
CA CYS A 160 30.45 8.39 -1.52
C CYS A 160 30.67 8.43 -3.04
N VAL A 161 29.93 7.61 -3.81
CA VAL A 161 30.01 7.61 -5.28
C VAL A 161 29.60 8.95 -5.88
N ASN A 162 28.52 9.55 -5.37
CA ASN A 162 28.03 10.82 -5.89
C ASN A 162 28.95 11.99 -5.48
N GLU A 163 29.45 12.00 -4.25
CA GLU A 163 30.44 12.98 -3.81
C GLU A 163 31.71 12.93 -4.67
N ALA A 164 32.22 11.73 -4.96
CA ALA A 164 33.38 11.56 -5.84
C ALA A 164 33.11 12.03 -7.28
N LYS A 165 31.91 11.77 -7.82
CA LYS A 165 31.49 12.28 -9.14
C LYS A 165 31.42 13.80 -9.17
N ASP A 166 30.84 14.40 -8.13
CA ASP A 166 30.69 15.86 -8.04
C ASP A 166 32.04 16.55 -7.88
N GLU A 167 32.94 15.99 -7.06
CA GLU A 167 34.30 16.49 -6.93
C GLU A 167 35.06 16.40 -8.26
N ASN A 168 35.00 15.25 -8.94
CA ASN A 168 35.66 15.07 -10.22
C ASN A 168 35.10 16.02 -11.30
N THR A 169 33.77 16.22 -11.31
CA THR A 169 33.12 17.17 -12.22
C THR A 169 33.55 18.60 -11.95
N ARG A 170 33.64 19.00 -10.68
CA ARG A 170 34.11 20.33 -10.27
C ARG A 170 35.57 20.55 -10.70
N ARG A 171 36.44 19.56 -10.48
CA ARG A 171 37.85 19.61 -10.91
C ARG A 171 37.98 19.71 -12.43
N ALA A 172 37.18 18.95 -13.17
CA ALA A 172 37.16 19.00 -14.63
C ALA A 172 36.69 20.37 -15.14
N ALA A 173 35.68 20.97 -14.50
CA ALA A 173 35.19 22.31 -14.85
C ALA A 173 36.28 23.37 -14.69
N VAL A 174 37.03 23.34 -13.58
CA VAL A 174 38.17 24.26 -13.35
C VAL A 174 39.20 24.15 -14.47
N ILE A 175 39.62 22.93 -14.84
CA ILE A 175 40.60 22.70 -15.91
C ILE A 175 40.09 23.25 -17.26
N VAL A 176 38.80 23.03 -17.55
CA VAL A 176 38.18 23.54 -18.78
C VAL A 176 38.17 25.06 -18.81
N ASP A 177 37.89 25.71 -17.69
CA ASP A 177 37.87 27.17 -17.59
C ASP A 177 39.29 27.77 -17.70
N GLU A 178 40.28 27.17 -17.03
CA GLU A 178 41.70 27.53 -17.18
C GLU A 178 42.17 27.43 -18.65
N PHE A 179 41.76 26.37 -19.36
CA PHE A 179 42.07 26.20 -20.78
C PHE A 179 41.42 27.28 -21.66
N LYS A 180 40.16 27.66 -21.37
CA LYS A 180 39.48 28.74 -22.11
C LYS A 180 40.18 30.09 -21.90
N GLU A 181 40.61 30.39 -20.68
CA GLU A 181 41.34 31.61 -20.36
C GLU A 181 42.68 31.66 -21.11
N TYR A 182 43.47 30.58 -21.06
CA TYR A 182 44.72 30.47 -21.80
C TYR A 182 44.54 30.69 -23.30
N ARG A 183 43.52 30.05 -23.89
CA ARG A 183 43.20 30.23 -25.31
C ARG A 183 42.85 31.68 -25.65
N THR A 184 42.16 32.39 -24.76
CA THR A 184 41.77 33.80 -24.98
C THR A 184 42.96 34.75 -24.90
N GLN A 185 44.05 34.38 -24.20
CA GLN A 185 45.28 35.19 -24.15
C GLN A 185 46.18 35.00 -25.38
N LEU A 186 46.01 33.90 -26.12
CA LEU A 186 46.81 33.57 -27.30
C LEU A 186 46.30 34.16 -28.62
N PHE A 187 45.06 34.64 -28.66
CA PHE A 187 44.37 35.17 -29.84
C PHE A 187 43.79 36.55 -29.55
#